data_AF-A0A3A8JC81-F1
#
_entry.id   AF-A0A3A8JC81-F1
#
_cell.length_a   1.000
_cell.length_b   1.000
_cell.length_c   1.000
_cell.angle_alpha   90.00
_cell.angle_beta   90.00
_cell.angle_gamma   90.00
#
_symmetry.space_group_name_H-M   'P 1'
#
loop_
_entity.id
_entity.type
_entity.pdbx_description
1 polymer ?
#
loop_
_entity_poly.entity_id
_entity_poly.type
_entity_poly.pdbx_seq_one_letter_code
_entity_poly.pdbx_strand_id
1 'polypeptide(L)'
;MALTTLLVACGEVMVSLTTDATEYQPGDTVELVLQNQGTREVGYNLCVVRIEHQEESGWIHTPHLSVGEACQLPSYTLKAGAEAHDTLRLPAALPAGEYRIVHDVDTLRTDSEGRSEREPVISNTFLVSEEGTP
;
A
#
# COMPACT_ATOMS: atom_id res chain seq x y z
N MET A 1 -0.12 -42.68 25.77
CA MET A 1 -0.51 -41.28 25.97
C MET A 1 -0.08 -40.52 24.73
N ALA A 2 -1.03 -40.13 23.87
CA ALA A 2 -0.75 -39.37 22.65
C ALA A 2 -0.73 -37.89 23.03
N LEU A 3 0.44 -37.26 22.89
CA LEU A 3 0.62 -35.83 23.11
C LEU A 3 0.14 -35.13 21.83
N THR A 4 -1.11 -34.66 21.84
CA THR A 4 -1.66 -33.86 20.75
C THR A 4 -0.99 -32.49 20.79
N THR A 5 -0.01 -32.28 19.93
CA THR A 5 0.61 -30.96 19.70
C THR A 5 -0.47 -30.05 19.11
N LEU A 6 -1.06 -29.20 19.94
CA LEU A 6 -1.84 -28.05 19.49
C LEU A 6 -0.87 -27.10 18.79
N LEU A 7 -0.77 -27.17 17.47
CA LEU A 7 -0.27 -26.06 16.68
C LEU A 7 -1.25 -24.91 16.89
N VAL A 8 -0.92 -24.02 17.82
CA VAL A 8 -1.48 -22.68 17.83
C VAL A 8 -1.00 -22.07 16.52
N ALA A 9 -1.87 -22.01 15.52
CA ALA A 9 -1.59 -21.24 14.31
C ALA A 9 -1.43 -19.78 14.76
N CYS A 10 -0.19 -19.34 14.97
CA CYS A 10 0.13 -17.92 15.00
C CYS A 10 -0.23 -17.41 13.61
N GLY A 11 -1.48 -16.97 13.42
CA GLY A 11 -1.99 -16.60 12.12
C GLY A 11 -1.06 -15.60 11.44
N GLU A 12 -0.86 -15.77 10.14
CA GLU A 12 0.09 -14.99 9.35
C GLU A 12 -0.60 -13.75 8.78
N VAL A 13 0.13 -12.63 8.78
CA VAL A 13 -0.20 -11.44 8.00
C VAL A 13 0.52 -11.60 6.66
N MET A 14 -0.24 -11.69 5.59
CA MET A 14 0.29 -11.81 4.23
C MET A 14 -0.58 -10.95 3.33
N VAL A 15 -0.14 -9.73 3.08
CA VAL A 15 -0.91 -8.73 2.36
C VAL A 15 -0.08 -8.24 1.17
N SER A 16 -0.70 -8.17 0.00
CA SER A 16 -0.09 -7.65 -1.22
C SER A 16 -0.84 -6.41 -1.69
N LEU A 17 -0.09 -5.44 -2.21
CA LEU A 17 -0.61 -4.28 -2.91
C LEU A 17 -0.19 -4.41 -4.39
N THR A 18 -1.06 -4.04 -5.32
CA THR A 18 -0.74 -4.05 -6.76
C THR A 18 -1.36 -2.84 -7.45
N THR A 19 -0.75 -2.42 -8.55
CA THR A 19 -1.30 -1.46 -9.50
C THR A 19 -1.77 -2.17 -10.77
N ASP A 20 -2.65 -1.53 -11.55
CA ASP A 20 -3.22 -2.09 -12.78
C ASP A 20 -2.27 -2.07 -13.99
N ALA A 21 -1.25 -1.22 -13.98
CA ALA A 21 -0.28 -1.08 -15.06
C ALA A 21 1.15 -0.90 -14.53
N THR A 22 2.11 -1.06 -15.45
CA THR A 22 3.55 -0.88 -15.20
C THR A 22 4.10 0.41 -15.81
N GLU A 23 3.25 1.22 -16.43
CA GLU A 23 3.59 2.51 -17.02
C GLU A 23 2.40 3.46 -16.91
N TYR A 24 2.67 4.71 -16.55
CA TYR A 24 1.70 5.79 -16.43
C TYR A 24 2.28 7.11 -16.92
N GLN A 25 1.42 8.11 -17.10
CA GLN A 25 1.79 9.51 -17.27
C GLN A 25 1.45 10.33 -16.01
N PRO A 26 2.09 11.49 -15.81
CA PRO A 26 1.68 12.44 -14.78
C PRO A 26 0.18 12.77 -14.91
N GLY A 27 -0.54 12.76 -13.78
CA GLY A 27 -1.98 13.03 -13.75
C GLY A 27 -2.90 11.84 -14.04
N ASP A 28 -2.37 10.68 -14.43
CA ASP A 28 -3.13 9.45 -14.62
C ASP A 28 -3.79 8.97 -13.31
N THR A 29 -4.81 8.14 -13.45
CA THR A 29 -5.44 7.42 -12.34
C THR A 29 -4.91 6.00 -12.29
N VAL A 30 -4.31 5.65 -11.16
CA VAL A 30 -3.82 4.31 -10.82
C VAL A 30 -4.91 3.56 -10.08
N GLU A 31 -5.23 2.34 -10.48
CA GLU A 31 -6.07 1.45 -9.69
C GLU A 31 -5.21 0.69 -8.68
N LEU A 32 -5.65 0.64 -7.43
CA LEU A 32 -4.98 -0.06 -6.34
C LEU A 32 -5.80 -1.27 -5.94
N VAL A 33 -5.13 -2.43 -5.82
CA VAL A 33 -5.73 -3.64 -5.25
C VAL A 33 -4.90 -4.08 -4.06
N LEU A 34 -5.51 -4.03 -2.87
CA LEU A 34 -4.97 -4.56 -1.63
C LEU A 34 -5.62 -5.91 -1.35
N GLN A 35 -4.84 -6.98 -1.33
CA GLN A 35 -5.32 -8.34 -1.12
C GLN A 35 -4.72 -8.92 0.15
N ASN A 36 -5.58 -9.46 1.02
CA ASN A 36 -5.15 -10.17 2.22
C ASN A 36 -5.16 -11.68 1.96
N GLN A 37 -3.98 -12.22 1.68
CA GLN A 37 -3.75 -13.66 1.46
C GLN A 37 -3.43 -14.40 2.78
N GLY A 38 -3.32 -13.65 3.88
CA GLY A 38 -3.05 -14.18 5.21
C GLY A 38 -4.28 -14.83 5.85
N THR A 39 -4.06 -15.35 7.06
CA THR A 39 -5.13 -15.97 7.85
C THR A 39 -5.75 -15.02 8.87
N ARG A 40 -5.24 -13.79 8.98
CA ARG A 40 -5.69 -12.76 9.93
C ARG A 40 -6.24 -11.57 9.19
N GLU A 41 -7.20 -10.87 9.77
CA GLU A 41 -7.64 -9.57 9.28
C GLU A 41 -6.63 -8.47 9.63
N VAL A 42 -6.63 -7.40 8.82
CA VAL A 42 -5.79 -6.21 8.99
C VAL A 42 -6.62 -4.94 8.90
N GLY A 43 -6.18 -3.88 9.56
CA GLY A 43 -6.70 -2.53 9.36
C GLY A 43 -6.04 -1.87 8.15
N TYR A 44 -6.80 -1.09 7.38
CA TYR A 44 -6.27 -0.38 6.22
C TYR A 44 -7.05 0.92 5.95
N ASN A 45 -6.42 1.80 5.16
CA ASN A 45 -7.08 2.92 4.48
C ASN A 45 -6.23 3.34 3.27
N LEU A 46 -6.66 2.97 2.06
CA LEU A 46 -5.91 3.21 0.82
C LEU A 46 -5.85 4.68 0.38
N CYS A 47 -6.58 5.57 1.06
CA CYS A 47 -6.37 7.00 0.90
C CYS A 47 -5.05 7.48 1.56
N VAL A 48 -4.49 6.71 2.50
CA VAL A 48 -3.19 6.99 3.13
C VAL A 48 -2.12 6.12 2.48
N VAL A 49 -1.58 6.59 1.36
CA VAL A 49 -0.46 5.95 0.65
C VAL A 49 0.76 6.86 0.56
N ARG A 50 1.91 6.29 0.25
CA ARG A 50 3.10 7.02 -0.17
C ARG A 50 3.39 6.64 -1.61
N ILE A 51 3.54 7.64 -2.47
CA ILE A 51 4.26 7.45 -3.72
C ILE A 51 5.75 7.57 -3.39
N GLU A 52 6.57 6.64 -3.86
CA GLU A 52 8.02 6.68 -3.72
C GLU A 52 8.66 6.66 -5.11
N HIS A 53 9.65 7.51 -5.31
CA HIS A 53 10.45 7.62 -6.53
C HIS A 53 11.84 7.02 -6.29
N GLN A 54 12.33 6.22 -7.23
CA GLN A 54 13.68 5.67 -7.17
C GLN A 54 14.72 6.70 -7.63
N GLU A 55 15.60 7.10 -6.71
CA GLU A 55 16.79 7.90 -7.00
C GLU A 55 18.08 7.09 -6.77
N GLU A 56 19.25 7.66 -7.10
CA GLU A 56 20.54 7.00 -6.86
C GLU A 56 20.76 6.61 -5.39
N SER A 57 20.21 7.41 -4.47
CA SER A 57 20.33 7.20 -3.01
C SER A 57 19.30 6.22 -2.45
N GLY A 58 18.33 5.78 -3.25
CA GLY A 58 17.23 4.91 -2.84
C GLY A 58 15.84 5.48 -3.14
N TRP A 59 14.82 4.89 -2.53
CA TRP A 59 13.43 5.32 -2.64
C TRP A 59 13.18 6.57 -1.80
N ILE A 60 12.73 7.65 -2.43
CA ILE A 60 12.35 8.90 -1.76
C ILE A 60 10.85 9.10 -1.81
N HIS A 61 10.27 9.67 -0.75
CA HIS A 61 8.84 9.95 -0.71
C HIS A 61 8.47 11.14 -1.60
N THR A 62 7.49 10.94 -2.48
CA THR A 62 6.83 11.99 -3.25
C THR A 62 5.43 12.23 -2.68
N PRO A 63 5.08 13.47 -2.26
CA PRO A 63 3.73 13.79 -1.85
C PRO A 63 2.73 13.54 -2.98
N HIS A 64 1.65 12.81 -2.69
CA HIS A 64 0.62 12.48 -3.69
C HIS A 64 -0.64 13.32 -3.57
N LEU A 65 -0.96 13.82 -2.38
CA LEU A 65 -2.11 14.70 -2.15
C LEU A 65 -1.77 16.14 -2.54
N SER A 66 -2.65 16.74 -3.33
CA SER A 66 -2.57 18.16 -3.66
C SER A 66 -2.99 19.04 -2.48
N VAL A 67 -2.58 20.31 -2.49
CA VAL A 67 -2.96 21.27 -1.45
C VAL A 67 -4.49 21.43 -1.44
N GLY A 68 -5.13 21.03 -0.34
CA GLY A 68 -6.59 21.11 -0.16
C GLY A 68 -7.34 19.81 -0.46
N GLU A 69 -6.64 18.76 -0.88
CA GLU A 69 -7.24 17.43 -1.04
C GLU A 69 -7.47 16.79 0.33
N ALA A 70 -8.74 16.51 0.63
CA ALA A 70 -9.14 15.95 1.91
C ALA A 70 -9.20 14.43 1.82
N CYS A 71 -8.26 13.77 2.49
CA CYS A 71 -8.32 12.34 2.71
C CYS A 71 -9.13 12.04 3.97
N GLN A 72 -10.24 11.31 3.84
CA GLN A 72 -10.93 10.81 5.03
C GLN A 72 -10.11 9.68 5.65
N LEU A 73 -10.02 9.69 6.98
CA LEU A 73 -9.22 8.72 7.76
C LEU A 73 -10.07 7.69 8.54
N PRO A 74 -11.16 7.11 8.01
CA PRO A 74 -11.77 5.95 8.67
C PRO A 74 -10.79 4.78 8.62
N SER A 75 -10.76 3.98 9.68
CA SER A 75 -10.04 2.71 9.66
C SER A 75 -10.99 1.63 9.15
N TYR A 76 -10.63 0.99 8.04
CA TYR A 76 -11.36 -0.16 7.49
C TYR A 76 -10.69 -1.46 7.92
N THR A 77 -11.44 -2.56 7.88
CA THR A 77 -10.91 -3.90 8.17
C THR A 77 -10.96 -4.76 6.92
N LEU A 78 -9.81 -5.28 6.50
CA LEU A 78 -9.69 -6.23 5.40
C LEU A 78 -9.60 -7.66 5.95
N LYS A 79 -10.66 -8.43 5.71
CA LYS A 79 -10.76 -9.83 6.17
C LYS A 79 -9.74 -10.73 5.44
N ALA A 80 -9.41 -11.86 6.05
CA ALA A 80 -8.63 -12.92 5.40
C ALA A 80 -9.30 -13.38 4.10
N GLY A 81 -8.52 -13.50 3.03
CA GLY A 81 -8.97 -13.86 1.69
C GLY A 81 -9.75 -12.76 0.95
N ALA A 82 -9.88 -11.56 1.53
CA ALA A 82 -10.61 -10.46 0.91
C ALA A 82 -9.69 -9.50 0.15
N GLU A 83 -10.31 -8.70 -0.72
CA GLU A 83 -9.69 -7.65 -1.51
C GLU A 83 -10.37 -6.31 -1.23
N ALA A 84 -9.59 -5.24 -1.29
CA ALA A 84 -10.05 -3.87 -1.30
C ALA A 84 -9.48 -3.15 -2.53
N HIS A 85 -10.31 -2.29 -3.12
CA HIS A 85 -9.96 -1.49 -4.28
C HIS A 85 -10.05 -0.02 -3.94
N ASP A 86 -9.15 0.77 -4.49
CA ASP A 86 -9.21 2.23 -4.47
C ASP A 86 -8.52 2.79 -5.72
N THR A 87 -8.64 4.09 -5.94
CA THR A 87 -7.97 4.78 -7.04
C THR A 87 -7.13 5.93 -6.51
N LEU A 88 -5.93 6.08 -7.06
CA LEU A 88 -5.03 7.19 -6.76
C LEU A 88 -4.78 7.98 -8.03
N ARG A 89 -5.03 9.30 -7.99
CA ARG A 89 -4.58 10.18 -9.06
C ARG A 89 -3.12 10.57 -8.84
N LEU A 90 -2.26 10.29 -9.81
CA LEU A 90 -0.86 10.74 -9.76
C LEU A 90 -0.81 12.28 -9.80
N PRO A 91 0.16 12.91 -9.11
CA PRO A 91 0.43 14.33 -9.28
C PRO A 91 0.59 14.70 -10.75
N ALA A 92 0.03 15.85 -11.14
CA ALA A 92 0.09 16.35 -12.52
C ALA A 92 1.52 16.69 -12.97
N ALA A 93 2.45 16.87 -12.02
CA ALA A 93 3.86 17.05 -12.28
C ALA A 93 4.64 16.02 -11.48
N LEU A 94 5.16 15.01 -12.18
CA LEU A 94 6.09 14.02 -11.65
C LEU A 94 7.33 14.00 -12.56
N PRO A 95 8.55 13.96 -12.00
CA PRO A 95 9.73 13.57 -12.77
C PRO A 95 9.50 12.23 -13.48
N ALA A 96 10.10 12.07 -14.66
CA ALA A 96 10.16 10.75 -15.27
C ALA A 96 11.06 9.83 -14.46
N GLY A 97 10.67 8.57 -14.31
CA GLY A 97 11.43 7.61 -13.51
C GLY A 97 10.63 6.39 -13.07
N GLU A 98 11.24 5.61 -12.19
CA GLU A 98 10.61 4.43 -11.58
C GLU A 98 9.98 4.79 -10.24
N TYR A 99 8.74 4.34 -10.06
CA TYR A 99 7.90 4.63 -8.92
C TYR A 99 7.32 3.36 -8.31
N ARG A 100 6.93 3.47 -7.04
CA ARG A 100 6.10 2.47 -6.36
C ARG A 100 5.17 3.15 -5.37
N ILE A 101 4.09 2.47 -5.03
CA ILE A 101 3.15 2.87 -3.98
C ILE A 101 3.36 2.00 -2.75
N VAL A 102 3.42 2.64 -1.58
CA VAL A 102 3.55 2.00 -0.27
C VAL A 102 2.34 2.35 0.59
N HIS A 103 1.77 1.36 1.26
CA HIS A 103 0.74 1.53 2.27
C HIS A 103 1.17 0.84 3.57
N ASP A 104 0.86 1.40 4.73
CA ASP A 104 1.10 0.74 6.01
C ASP A 104 -0.21 0.12 6.51
N VAL A 105 -0.29 -1.22 6.54
CA VAL A 105 -1.44 -1.92 7.12
C VAL A 105 -1.29 -2.02 8.64
N ASP A 106 -2.38 -1.86 9.37
CA ASP A 106 -2.43 -2.11 10.81
C ASP A 106 -2.65 -3.61 11.03
N THR A 107 -1.72 -4.29 11.70
CA THR A 107 -1.80 -5.75 11.96
C THR A 107 -2.83 -6.10 13.04
N LEU A 108 -3.49 -5.08 13.60
CA LEU A 108 -4.42 -5.13 14.73
C LEU A 108 -3.79 -5.76 15.98
N ARG A 109 -2.46 -5.75 16.04
CA ARG A 109 -1.67 -6.07 17.22
C ARG A 109 -1.16 -4.80 17.85
N THR A 110 -0.79 -4.94 19.11
CA THR A 110 -0.23 -3.87 19.88
C THR A 110 1.13 -4.31 20.38
N ASP A 111 2.15 -3.47 20.20
CA ASP A 111 3.48 -3.72 20.72
C ASP A 111 3.51 -3.66 22.25
N SER A 112 4.66 -3.95 22.86
CA SER A 112 4.83 -3.91 24.33
C SER A 112 4.60 -2.52 24.94
N GLU A 113 4.57 -1.47 24.13
CA GLU A 113 4.37 -0.07 24.55
C GLU A 113 2.92 0.40 24.34
N GLY A 114 2.02 -0.45 23.84
CA GLY A 114 0.63 -0.09 23.63
C GLY A 114 0.33 0.54 22.26
N ARG A 115 1.26 0.48 21.30
CA ARG A 115 1.07 1.06 19.95
C ARG A 115 0.65 0.01 18.93
N SER A 116 -0.23 0.38 18.00
CA SER A 116 -0.56 -0.49 16.86
C SER A 116 0.70 -0.87 16.08
N GLU A 117 0.90 -2.16 15.90
CA GLU A 117 1.93 -2.70 15.01
C GLU A 117 1.48 -2.53 13.56
N ARG A 118 2.32 -1.89 12.75
CA ARG A 118 2.07 -1.66 11.33
C ARG A 118 3.13 -2.33 10.46
N GLU A 119 2.71 -2.81 9.30
CA GLU A 119 3.61 -3.42 8.32
C GLU A 119 3.46 -2.70 6.97
N PRO A 120 4.57 -2.32 6.31
CA PRO A 120 4.52 -1.73 4.99
C PRO A 120 4.22 -2.82 3.95
N VAL A 121 3.26 -2.55 3.07
CA VAL A 121 3.00 -3.30 1.84
C VAL A 121 3.35 -2.43 0.65
N ILE A 122 4.07 -3.02 -0.29
CA ILE A 122 4.67 -2.32 -1.44
C ILE A 122 4.06 -2.92 -2.71
N SER A 123 3.66 -2.05 -3.63
CA SER A 123 3.20 -2.44 -4.96
C SER A 123 4.33 -2.92 -5.88
N ASN A 124 3.97 -3.47 -7.05
CA ASN A 124 4.90 -3.53 -8.17
C ASN A 124 5.45 -2.13 -8.49
N THR A 125 6.64 -2.09 -9.09
CA THR A 125 7.15 -0.83 -9.64
C THR A 125 6.43 -0.50 -10.95
N PHE A 126 6.39 0.78 -11.27
CA PHE A 126 5.88 1.30 -12.54
C PHE A 126 6.71 2.49 -13.00
N LEU A 127 6.76 2.71 -14.31
CA LEU A 127 7.43 3.85 -14.90
C LEU A 127 6.46 5.03 -15.04
N VAL A 128 6.94 6.23 -14.79
CA VAL A 128 6.29 7.46 -15.21
C VAL A 128 7.12 8.06 -16.34
N SER A 129 6.50 8.23 -17.50
CA SER A 129 7.14 8.81 -18.68
C SER A 129 7.10 10.35 -18.63
N GLU A 130 8.02 11.03 -19.33
CA GLU A 130 7.94 12.49 -19.46
C GLU A 130 6.61 12.89 -20.09
N GLU A 131 6.02 13.99 -19.60
CA GLU A 131 4.81 14.56 -20.18
C GLU A 131 5.08 14.83 -21.66
N GLY A 132 4.27 14.23 -22.53
CA GLY A 132 4.54 14.17 -23.97
C GLY A 132 4.89 15.54 -24.53
N THR A 133 6.13 15.67 -25.02
CA THR A 133 6.39 16.73 -26.01
C THR A 133 5.60 16.32 -27.26
N PRO A 134 4.69 17.18 -27.76
CA PRO A 134 3.78 16.85 -28.86
C PRO A 134 4.48 16.47 -30.17
#